data_AF-A0A6G0XVM1-F1
#
_entry.id   AF-A0A6G0XVM1-F1
#
_cell.length_a   1.000
_cell.length_b   1.000
_cell.length_c   1.000
_cell.angle_alpha   90.00
_cell.angle_beta   90.00
_cell.angle_gamma   90.00
#
_symmetry.space_group_name_H-M   'P 1'
#
loop_
_entity.id
_entity.type
_entity.pdbx_description
1 polymer ?
#
loop_
_entity_poly.entity_id
_entity_poly.type
_entity_poly.pdbx_seq_one_letter_code
_entity_poly.pdbx_strand_id
1 'polypeptide(L)'
;MDTSSFGHTGLPSTDDSANSECSDTRLQATQPLRAIAHRSQRGPHRRKPWRPVKHRLTPPQLGTDWSPTDAIRTREARQHESYLGDPVPPPTVRDKTLRVATININKNTKTKLHAELGDWFIAHKLDFAILADADLGTQPHQIWCTQTNGSLRPGIATLSTGRVAILYDYQRWHARLQVTATSSSPSGRSIAIQLRLGHRGKLTLIGTYCPVSPHTCRTETQQEWDWLTEQTPPPEPRTLVLLAGDFNTYGTNPLDRSSPAQRSRASTAIGEAFETWQQLHNWTSTFRHLHPQLPRYTYATAVALDDILVQTNAAHRVTASGIWIGSLHSSDHIGIPIVEIALDIHWTTRSQLKGVRPIRVVNTRKSTATDLAQFTLHTTQLMQALKLPPLIPPLPTSEDNPSVISHWLETAMLNLYAILYGSAKNLWGETSQTQRAINRATAIKRSNRCMAQWRYILRLLADRELSIPDIISLTDSIQWPKWVRHPTKLPKGTPHAAGALTLHHWWTQRPTDATTPLGQWRMWLITGWTHWHNVYKCRRRWRTTAQGIFAQRYRTELFMGKHTRQFLQNAL
;
A
#
# COMPACT_ATOMS: atom_id res chain seq x y z
N MET A 1 -29.34 28.55 38.90
CA MET A 1 -29.03 29.41 37.76
C MET A 1 -27.71 28.96 37.17
N ASP A 2 -27.85 28.37 35.99
CA ASP A 2 -26.96 28.32 34.82
C ASP A 2 -25.50 27.84 34.94
N THR A 3 -25.38 26.59 34.52
CA THR A 3 -24.32 25.97 33.71
C THR A 3 -23.93 26.77 32.47
N SER A 4 -22.63 26.81 32.13
CA SER A 4 -22.19 26.59 30.74
C SER A 4 -20.77 26.04 30.69
N SER A 5 -20.65 24.83 30.13
CA SER A 5 -19.40 24.18 29.73
C SER A 5 -19.39 24.05 28.20
N PHE A 6 -18.37 24.60 27.53
CA PHE A 6 -17.95 24.29 26.16
C PHE A 6 -16.46 24.66 26.07
N GLY A 7 -15.55 23.92 25.44
CA GLY A 7 -15.70 22.79 24.54
C GLY A 7 -14.45 21.93 24.52
N HIS A 8 -14.65 20.62 24.44
CA HIS A 8 -13.60 19.64 24.19
C HIS A 8 -13.14 19.71 22.73
N THR A 9 -11.88 20.09 22.53
CA THR A 9 -11.12 19.84 21.29
C THR A 9 -10.89 18.33 21.13
N GLY A 10 -11.64 17.69 20.23
CA GLY A 10 -11.55 16.26 19.96
C GLY A 10 -10.22 15.86 19.31
N LEU A 11 -9.34 15.23 20.08
CA LEU A 11 -8.16 14.49 19.58
C LEU A 11 -8.58 13.34 18.65
N PRO A 12 -7.82 13.02 17.58
CA PRO A 12 -8.19 11.96 16.65
C PRO A 12 -8.10 10.56 17.28
N SER A 13 -9.22 9.85 17.33
CA SER A 13 -9.30 8.46 17.78
C SER A 13 -8.48 7.53 16.86
N THR A 14 -7.49 6.87 17.44
CA THR A 14 -6.59 5.90 16.80
C THR A 14 -7.06 4.46 17.07
N ASP A 15 -8.33 4.16 16.82
CA ASP A 15 -8.96 2.93 17.31
C ASP A 15 -8.51 1.64 16.60
N ASP A 16 -7.46 0.98 17.11
CA ASP A 16 -7.06 -0.37 16.68
C ASP A 16 -8.12 -1.43 17.05
N SER A 17 -8.94 -1.17 18.08
CA SER A 17 -10.00 -2.09 18.54
C SER A 17 -11.01 -2.30 17.42
N ALA A 18 -11.31 -1.21 16.69
CA ALA A 18 -12.26 -1.21 15.58
C ALA A 18 -11.82 -1.98 14.34
N ASN A 19 -10.58 -2.50 14.30
CA ASN A 19 -10.08 -3.27 13.16
C ASN A 19 -9.81 -4.74 13.50
N SER A 20 -9.85 -5.11 14.79
CA SER A 20 -10.22 -6.48 15.18
C SER A 20 -11.70 -6.76 14.83
N GLU A 21 -12.56 -5.73 14.81
CA GLU A 21 -14.01 -5.81 14.54
C GLU A 21 -14.45 -6.59 13.30
N CYS A 22 -13.77 -6.49 12.16
CA CYS A 22 -14.32 -7.03 10.91
C CYS A 22 -13.74 -8.38 10.47
N SER A 23 -12.69 -8.89 11.12
CA SER A 23 -12.13 -10.20 10.78
C SER A 23 -12.68 -11.32 11.66
N ASP A 24 -13.09 -11.00 12.88
CA ASP A 24 -13.44 -11.99 13.89
C ASP A 24 -14.93 -12.40 13.83
N THR A 25 -15.84 -11.49 13.44
CA THR A 25 -17.26 -11.81 13.23
C THR A 25 -17.54 -12.48 11.87
N ARG A 26 -16.73 -12.18 10.84
CA ARG A 26 -16.97 -12.64 9.46
C ARG A 26 -16.59 -14.08 9.15
N LEU A 27 -15.78 -14.70 10.00
CA LEU A 27 -15.33 -16.08 9.82
C LEU A 27 -16.24 -17.11 10.50
N GLN A 28 -17.20 -16.67 11.33
CA GLN A 28 -18.26 -17.54 11.87
C GLN A 28 -19.32 -17.91 10.81
N ALA A 29 -19.47 -17.12 9.73
CA ALA A 29 -20.55 -17.25 8.76
C ALA A 29 -20.11 -17.78 7.37
N THR A 30 -18.98 -18.47 7.25
CA THR A 30 -18.46 -18.87 5.93
C THR A 30 -18.00 -20.33 5.83
N GLN A 31 -18.79 -21.17 5.13
CA GLN A 31 -18.32 -22.40 4.45
C GLN A 31 -17.63 -22.12 3.09
N PRO A 32 -16.87 -23.09 2.56
CA PRO A 32 -16.20 -23.04 1.27
C PRO A 32 -16.93 -23.85 0.17
N LEU A 33 -16.80 -23.41 -1.08
CA LEU A 33 -16.75 -24.30 -2.25
C LEU A 33 -15.40 -24.06 -2.92
N ARG A 34 -14.52 -25.07 -2.88
CA ARG A 34 -13.49 -25.29 -3.90
C ARG A 34 -13.21 -26.78 -4.02
N ALA A 35 -13.29 -27.25 -5.25
CA ALA A 35 -13.04 -28.61 -5.69
C ALA A 35 -11.57 -29.01 -5.54
N ILE A 36 -11.41 -30.33 -5.59
CA ILE A 36 -10.26 -31.18 -5.37
C ILE A 36 -9.08 -30.77 -6.26
N ALA A 37 -7.90 -30.59 -5.67
CA ALA A 37 -6.63 -30.68 -6.36
C ALA A 37 -5.80 -31.73 -5.64
N HIS A 38 -5.36 -32.74 -6.41
CA HIS A 38 -4.68 -33.92 -5.95
C HIS A 38 -3.51 -33.63 -5.01
N ARG A 39 -3.46 -34.43 -3.94
CA ARG A 39 -2.46 -34.43 -2.88
C ARG A 39 -1.16 -35.05 -3.43
N SER A 40 -0.25 -34.26 -3.97
CA SER A 40 1.14 -34.69 -4.11
C SER A 40 1.85 -34.55 -2.76
N GLN A 41 2.52 -35.62 -2.36
CA GLN A 41 3.19 -35.77 -1.06
C GLN A 41 4.21 -34.64 -0.86
N ARG A 42 3.99 -33.79 0.16
CA ARG A 42 4.96 -32.79 0.60
C ARG A 42 5.83 -33.38 1.69
N GLY A 43 7.12 -33.54 1.40
CA GLY A 43 8.15 -33.79 2.40
C GLY A 43 8.27 -32.65 3.43
N PRO A 44 9.02 -32.86 4.52
CA PRO A 44 9.04 -31.95 5.67
C PRO A 44 9.81 -30.67 5.34
N HIS A 45 9.10 -29.61 4.94
CA HIS A 45 9.68 -28.27 4.84
C HIS A 45 10.07 -27.75 6.23
N ARG A 46 11.37 -27.82 6.57
CA ARG A 46 11.98 -27.03 7.64
C ARG A 46 11.75 -25.55 7.36
N ARG A 47 10.83 -24.92 8.09
CA ARG A 47 10.61 -23.47 8.07
C ARG A 47 11.86 -22.79 8.63
N LYS A 48 12.64 -22.11 7.78
CA LYS A 48 13.71 -21.21 8.25
C LYS A 48 13.08 -20.17 9.20
N PRO A 49 13.59 -20.01 10.44
CA PRO A 49 13.06 -19.04 11.38
C PRO A 49 13.31 -17.62 10.85
N TRP A 50 12.23 -16.84 10.79
CA TRP A 50 12.24 -15.41 10.50
C TRP A 50 13.20 -14.71 11.48
N ARG A 51 14.34 -14.21 11.01
CA ARG A 51 15.23 -13.34 11.78
C ARG A 51 14.93 -11.89 11.40
N PRO A 52 14.22 -11.11 12.22
CA PRO A 52 14.20 -9.66 12.04
C PRO A 52 15.62 -9.15 12.25
N VAL A 53 16.19 -8.52 11.23
CA VAL A 53 17.46 -7.79 11.36
C VAL A 53 17.21 -6.68 12.38
N LYS A 54 17.88 -6.77 13.53
CA LYS A 54 17.89 -5.72 14.54
C LYS A 54 18.85 -4.64 14.07
N HIS A 55 18.36 -3.59 13.42
CA HIS A 55 19.08 -2.33 13.42
C HIS A 55 18.56 -1.49 14.59
N ARG A 56 19.49 -1.02 15.43
CA ARG A 56 19.20 0.06 16.38
C ARG A 56 18.81 1.25 15.52
N LEU A 57 17.54 1.62 15.55
CA LEU A 57 17.16 2.97 15.16
C LEU A 57 17.87 3.88 16.15
N THR A 58 18.76 4.73 15.68
CA THR A 58 19.19 5.89 16.45
C THR A 58 17.91 6.64 16.80
N PRO A 59 17.57 6.85 18.08
CA PRO A 59 16.42 7.66 18.41
C PRO A 59 16.62 9.04 17.78
N PRO A 60 15.56 9.68 17.25
CA PRO A 60 15.66 11.08 16.87
C PRO A 60 16.20 11.83 18.08
N GLN A 61 17.30 12.57 17.90
CA GLN A 61 17.82 13.41 18.97
C GLN A 61 16.69 14.37 19.37
N LEU A 62 16.13 14.14 20.56
CA LEU A 62 15.26 15.06 21.25
C LEU A 62 16.11 16.30 21.56
N GLY A 63 16.07 17.30 20.68
CA GLY A 63 16.94 18.47 20.85
C GLY A 63 16.82 19.55 19.78
N THR A 64 16.38 19.25 18.56
CA THR A 64 16.08 20.28 17.54
C THR A 64 14.91 19.81 16.68
N ASP A 65 13.77 20.50 16.76
CA ASP A 65 12.55 20.24 15.97
C ASP A 65 12.75 20.58 14.48
N TRP A 66 13.58 19.79 13.79
CA TRP A 66 13.68 19.82 12.33
C TRP A 66 13.35 18.44 11.79
N SER A 67 12.25 18.33 11.03
CA SER A 67 11.93 17.06 10.39
C SER A 67 13.01 16.74 9.33
N PRO A 68 13.52 15.50 9.21
CA PRO A 68 14.46 15.11 8.15
C PRO A 68 13.96 15.50 6.75
N THR A 69 12.64 15.54 6.57
CA THR A 69 11.97 15.99 5.34
C THR A 69 12.14 17.50 5.07
N ASP A 70 12.15 18.35 6.10
CA ASP A 70 12.37 19.79 5.93
C ASP A 70 13.85 20.11 5.73
N ALA A 71 14.76 19.31 6.29
CA ALA A 71 16.19 19.40 6.02
C ALA A 71 16.53 19.08 4.55
N ILE A 72 15.96 18.01 3.98
CA ILE A 72 16.11 17.66 2.56
C ILE A 72 15.63 18.82 1.67
N ARG A 73 14.43 19.34 1.94
CA ARG A 73 13.87 20.46 1.16
C ARG A 73 14.67 21.74 1.29
N THR A 74 15.17 22.05 2.49
CA THR A 74 15.97 23.25 2.74
C THR A 74 17.32 23.17 2.03
N ARG A 75 17.96 21.98 2.02
CA ARG A 75 19.18 21.73 1.24
C ARG A 75 18.95 22.00 -0.25
N GLU A 76 17.90 21.41 -0.80
CA GLU A 76 17.55 21.55 -2.23
C GLU A 76 17.17 22.99 -2.60
N ALA A 77 16.44 23.70 -1.73
CA ALA A 77 16.04 25.09 -1.95
C ALA A 77 17.22 26.07 -1.91
N ARG A 78 18.26 25.80 -1.11
CA ARG A 78 19.46 26.65 -1.03
C ARG A 78 20.42 26.46 -2.21
N GLN A 79 20.35 25.32 -2.89
CA GLN A 79 21.22 24.95 -4.00
C GLN A 79 20.54 25.18 -5.35
N HIS A 80 19.99 26.38 -5.60
CA HIS A 80 19.21 26.79 -6.79
C HIS A 80 19.77 26.39 -8.18
N GLU A 81 20.98 25.82 -8.26
CA GLU A 81 21.67 25.31 -9.45
C GLU A 81 21.49 23.79 -9.69
N SER A 82 20.82 23.05 -8.79
CA SER A 82 20.72 21.58 -8.84
C SER A 82 19.43 21.06 -9.47
N TYR A 83 18.83 21.82 -10.40
CA TYR A 83 17.54 21.48 -11.00
C TYR A 83 17.47 21.85 -12.49
N LEU A 84 16.93 20.96 -13.32
CA LEU A 84 16.65 21.23 -14.74
C LEU A 84 15.14 21.18 -15.02
N GLY A 85 14.59 22.15 -15.74
CA GLY A 85 13.15 22.22 -16.06
C GLY A 85 12.32 22.89 -14.96
N ASP A 86 11.09 22.42 -14.74
CA ASP A 86 10.13 23.03 -13.80
C ASP A 86 10.39 22.60 -12.35
N PRO A 87 10.68 23.50 -11.38
CA PRO A 87 10.72 23.07 -9.99
C PRO A 87 9.35 22.47 -9.63
N VAL A 88 9.31 21.19 -9.25
CA VAL A 88 8.07 20.53 -8.85
C VAL A 88 7.98 20.52 -7.32
N PRO A 89 7.48 21.58 -6.65
CA PRO A 89 7.37 21.59 -5.20
C PRO A 89 6.30 20.59 -4.72
N PRO A 90 6.36 20.15 -3.46
CA PRO A 90 5.30 19.34 -2.86
C PRO A 90 3.93 20.03 -2.96
N PRO A 91 2.92 19.40 -3.58
CA PRO A 91 1.63 20.06 -3.79
C PRO A 91 0.91 20.30 -2.46
N THR A 92 0.12 21.38 -2.42
CA THR A 92 -0.80 21.70 -1.32
C THR A 92 -1.98 20.74 -1.29
N VAL A 93 -2.52 20.39 -2.47
CA VAL A 93 -3.62 19.42 -2.66
C VAL A 93 -3.17 18.30 -3.59
N ARG A 94 -2.97 17.09 -3.05
CA ARG A 94 -2.54 15.91 -3.83
C ARG A 94 -3.67 15.25 -4.62
N ASP A 95 -4.93 15.51 -4.30
CA ASP A 95 -6.07 14.72 -4.81
C ASP A 95 -6.26 14.81 -6.33
N LYS A 96 -5.83 15.93 -6.92
CA LYS A 96 -5.96 16.26 -8.35
C LYS A 96 -4.66 16.09 -9.13
N THR A 97 -3.60 15.59 -8.51
CA THR A 97 -2.31 15.38 -9.18
C THR A 97 -1.77 13.99 -8.92
N LEU A 98 -0.97 13.52 -9.87
CA LEU A 98 -0.19 12.30 -9.82
C LEU A 98 1.29 12.67 -9.97
N ARG A 99 2.12 12.31 -8.99
CA ARG A 99 3.57 12.59 -9.02
C ARG A 99 4.39 11.33 -9.14
N VAL A 100 5.18 11.23 -10.20
CA VAL A 100 6.00 10.06 -10.52
C VAL A 100 7.44 10.50 -10.71
N ALA A 101 8.37 9.76 -10.10
CA ALA A 101 9.80 9.93 -10.35
C ALA A 101 10.42 8.62 -10.84
N THR A 102 11.56 8.71 -11.52
CA THR A 102 12.38 7.54 -11.85
C THR A 102 13.82 7.72 -11.41
N ILE A 103 14.40 6.64 -10.91
CA ILE A 103 15.72 6.63 -10.26
C ILE A 103 16.40 5.32 -10.65
N ASN A 104 17.50 5.34 -11.39
CA ASN A 104 18.46 4.25 -11.24
C ASN A 104 19.14 4.40 -9.88
N ILE A 105 19.01 3.40 -9.02
CA ILE A 105 19.50 3.46 -7.63
C ILE A 105 20.81 2.71 -7.43
N ASN A 106 21.32 2.03 -8.46
CA ASN A 106 22.55 1.23 -8.43
C ASN A 106 22.64 0.29 -7.22
N LYS A 107 21.69 -0.65 -7.19
CA LYS A 107 21.61 -1.79 -6.27
C LYS A 107 21.56 -1.38 -4.79
N ASN A 108 21.55 -2.40 -3.93
CA ASN A 108 21.48 -2.23 -2.48
C ASN A 108 20.27 -1.38 -2.04
N THR A 109 19.17 -1.45 -2.80
CA THR A 109 17.97 -0.63 -2.56
C THR A 109 17.50 -0.80 -1.15
N LYS A 110 17.47 -2.01 -0.60
CA LYS A 110 16.97 -2.24 0.77
C LYS A 110 17.65 -1.36 1.82
N THR A 111 18.96 -1.14 1.71
CA THR A 111 19.71 -0.28 2.64
C THR A 111 19.40 1.18 2.37
N LYS A 112 19.51 1.61 1.10
CA LYS A 112 19.28 3.00 0.66
C LYS A 112 17.84 3.47 0.93
N LEU A 113 16.88 2.55 0.83
CA LEU A 113 15.46 2.74 1.10
C LEU A 113 15.17 3.17 2.54
N HIS A 114 15.97 2.70 3.50
CA HIS A 114 15.85 3.09 4.90
C HIS A 114 16.73 4.29 5.27
N ALA A 115 17.81 4.54 4.53
CA ALA A 115 18.78 5.57 4.86
C ALA A 115 18.46 6.94 4.24
N GLU A 116 17.89 6.97 3.03
CA GLU A 116 17.72 8.20 2.25
C GLU A 116 16.42 8.19 1.43
N LEU A 117 16.23 7.16 0.59
CA LEU A 117 15.19 7.14 -0.44
C LEU A 117 13.76 7.16 0.14
N GLY A 118 13.53 6.54 1.30
CA GLY A 118 12.23 6.58 1.97
C GLY A 118 11.85 7.98 2.45
N ASP A 119 12.78 8.70 3.07
CA ASP A 119 12.55 10.07 3.56
C ASP A 119 12.44 11.05 2.40
N TRP A 120 13.25 10.87 1.36
CA TRP A 120 13.17 11.64 0.12
C TRP A 120 11.79 11.49 -0.58
N PHE A 121 11.29 10.26 -0.72
CA PHE A 121 9.98 9.99 -1.31
C PHE A 121 8.85 10.72 -0.55
N ILE A 122 8.92 10.74 0.78
CA ILE A 122 7.93 11.40 1.64
C ILE A 122 8.08 12.91 1.59
N ALA A 123 9.32 13.42 1.62
CA ALA A 123 9.62 14.85 1.51
C ALA A 123 9.03 15.43 0.22
N HIS A 124 9.09 14.67 -0.87
CA HIS A 124 8.55 15.08 -2.17
C HIS A 124 7.08 14.71 -2.39
N LYS A 125 6.40 14.10 -1.39
CA LYS A 125 4.99 13.68 -1.49
C LYS A 125 4.70 12.88 -2.76
N LEU A 126 5.64 12.02 -3.17
CA LEU A 126 5.51 11.23 -4.38
C LEU A 126 4.35 10.23 -4.28
N ASP A 127 3.76 9.93 -5.42
CA ASP A 127 2.79 8.85 -5.55
C ASP A 127 3.48 7.55 -5.92
N PHE A 128 4.43 7.63 -6.87
CA PHE A 128 5.23 6.52 -7.34
C PHE A 128 6.69 6.92 -7.56
N ALA A 129 7.60 5.98 -7.34
CA ALA A 129 8.97 6.07 -7.79
C ALA A 129 9.38 4.75 -8.45
N ILE A 130 9.83 4.82 -9.70
CA ILE A 130 10.33 3.66 -10.45
C ILE A 130 11.83 3.57 -10.23
N LEU A 131 12.27 2.46 -9.64
CA LEU A 131 13.66 2.17 -9.36
C LEU A 131 14.23 1.23 -10.41
N ALA A 132 15.19 1.70 -11.20
CA ALA A 132 16.04 0.87 -12.04
C ALA A 132 17.26 0.35 -11.24
N ASP A 133 17.81 -0.77 -11.68
CA ASP A 133 18.85 -1.56 -10.99
C ASP A 133 18.60 -1.73 -9.49
N ALA A 134 17.38 -2.12 -9.11
CA ALA A 134 16.92 -2.09 -7.73
C ALA A 134 17.66 -3.10 -6.82
N ASP A 135 18.00 -4.29 -7.30
CA ASP A 135 18.50 -5.39 -6.45
C ASP A 135 17.61 -5.62 -5.20
N LEU A 136 16.30 -5.58 -5.42
CA LEU A 136 15.29 -5.79 -4.39
C LEU A 136 14.56 -7.09 -4.66
N GLY A 137 14.56 -8.03 -3.72
CA GLY A 137 13.88 -9.31 -3.90
C GLY A 137 12.42 -9.18 -4.36
N THR A 138 11.90 -10.20 -5.02
CA THR A 138 10.55 -10.20 -5.63
C THR A 138 9.40 -10.16 -4.61
N GLN A 139 9.71 -10.29 -3.32
CA GLN A 139 8.71 -10.21 -2.26
C GLN A 139 8.34 -8.75 -2.01
N PRO A 140 7.04 -8.42 -1.87
CA PRO A 140 6.62 -7.06 -1.54
C PRO A 140 7.22 -6.60 -0.22
N HIS A 141 7.83 -5.41 -0.21
CA HIS A 141 8.34 -4.78 1.00
C HIS A 141 7.43 -3.63 1.44
N GLN A 142 7.35 -3.39 2.75
CA GLN A 142 6.63 -2.26 3.33
C GLN A 142 7.59 -1.48 4.23
N ILE A 143 7.75 -0.20 3.93
CA ILE A 143 8.49 0.74 4.77
C ILE A 143 7.51 1.38 5.73
N TRP A 144 7.93 1.43 6.99
CA TRP A 144 7.17 2.05 8.05
C TRP A 144 7.70 3.44 8.28
N CYS A 145 6.82 4.42 8.15
CA CYS A 145 7.13 5.83 8.23
C CYS A 145 6.56 6.39 9.53
N THR A 146 7.33 7.24 10.20
CA THR A 146 6.91 7.94 11.40
C THR A 146 5.93 9.05 11.02
N GLN A 147 4.79 9.09 11.69
CA GLN A 147 3.79 10.14 11.52
C GLN A 147 4.12 11.33 12.43
N THR A 148 3.49 12.48 12.20
CA THR A 148 3.65 13.70 13.03
C THR A 148 3.37 13.47 14.52
N ASN A 149 2.54 12.48 14.87
CA ASN A 149 2.25 12.09 16.25
C ASN A 149 3.20 11.01 16.81
N GLY A 150 4.34 10.77 16.16
CA GLY A 150 5.33 9.75 16.53
C GLY A 150 4.91 8.29 16.24
N SER A 151 3.70 8.04 15.72
CA SER A 151 3.26 6.68 15.42
C SER A 151 3.86 6.14 14.11
N LEU A 152 4.24 4.86 14.08
CA LEU A 152 4.72 4.20 12.86
C LEU A 152 3.55 3.56 12.09
N ARG A 153 3.42 3.86 10.80
CA ARG A 153 2.48 3.21 9.86
C ARG A 153 3.20 2.82 8.57
N PRO A 154 2.72 1.81 7.81
CA PRO A 154 3.22 1.58 6.47
C PRO A 154 2.94 2.84 5.63
N GLY A 155 4.00 3.52 5.19
CA GLY A 155 3.88 4.73 4.37
C GLY A 155 4.23 4.47 2.91
N ILE A 156 5.15 3.55 2.65
CA ILE A 156 5.60 3.18 1.32
C ILE A 156 5.56 1.66 1.19
N ALA A 157 5.19 1.16 0.02
CA ALA A 157 5.33 -0.25 -0.31
C ALA A 157 5.96 -0.44 -1.68
N THR A 158 6.42 -1.66 -1.93
CA THR A 158 7.19 -2.00 -3.12
C THR A 158 6.61 -3.19 -3.86
N LEU A 159 6.74 -3.17 -5.18
CA LEU A 159 6.61 -4.33 -6.07
C LEU A 159 7.92 -4.42 -6.85
N SER A 160 8.48 -5.61 -7.00
CA SER A 160 9.81 -5.78 -7.59
C SER A 160 9.93 -7.06 -8.39
N THR A 161 10.73 -7.01 -9.45
CA THR A 161 11.19 -8.18 -10.22
C THR A 161 12.58 -8.65 -9.81
N GLY A 162 13.24 -7.94 -8.90
CA GLY A 162 14.68 -8.11 -8.64
C GLY A 162 15.46 -6.92 -9.19
N ARG A 163 15.30 -6.65 -10.49
CA ARG A 163 16.07 -5.63 -11.22
C ARG A 163 15.36 -4.29 -11.32
N VAL A 164 14.03 -4.28 -11.30
CA VAL A 164 13.22 -3.07 -11.26
C VAL A 164 12.24 -3.16 -10.10
N ALA A 165 12.01 -2.03 -9.43
CA ALA A 165 11.01 -1.92 -8.40
C ALA A 165 10.14 -0.68 -8.58
N ILE A 166 8.85 -0.78 -8.25
CA ILE A 166 7.95 0.36 -8.13
C ILE A 166 7.69 0.59 -6.64
N LEU A 167 8.14 1.73 -6.13
CA LEU A 167 7.73 2.27 -4.84
C LEU A 167 6.42 3.03 -5.02
N TYR A 168 5.51 2.93 -4.05
CA TYR A 168 4.28 3.70 -4.06
C TYR A 168 3.82 4.10 -2.66
N ASP A 169 3.10 5.23 -2.58
CA ASP A 169 2.42 5.68 -1.36
C ASP A 169 1.37 4.62 -0.96
N TYR A 170 1.65 3.91 0.14
CA TYR A 170 0.83 2.77 0.54
C TYR A 170 -0.59 3.21 0.85
N GLN A 171 -0.77 4.37 1.49
CA GLN A 171 -2.06 4.88 1.94
C GLN A 171 -2.95 5.26 0.76
N ARG A 172 -2.36 5.88 -0.26
CA ARG A 172 -3.10 6.31 -1.44
C ARG A 172 -3.36 5.17 -2.42
N TRP A 173 -2.39 4.29 -2.68
CA TRP A 173 -2.46 3.42 -3.87
C TRP A 173 -2.73 1.94 -3.60
N HIS A 174 -2.48 1.43 -2.39
CA HIS A 174 -2.50 -0.02 -2.19
C HIS A 174 -3.84 -0.71 -2.48
N ALA A 175 -4.98 -0.12 -2.12
CA ALA A 175 -6.30 -0.68 -2.43
C ALA A 175 -6.73 -0.53 -3.90
N ARG A 176 -6.03 0.33 -4.64
CA ARG A 176 -6.33 0.63 -6.04
C ARG A 176 -5.55 -0.28 -6.97
N LEU A 177 -4.46 -0.85 -6.48
CA LEU A 177 -3.64 -1.82 -7.19
C LEU A 177 -4.43 -3.09 -7.52
N GLN A 178 -4.41 -3.45 -8.80
CA GLN A 178 -4.92 -4.72 -9.30
C GLN A 178 -3.77 -5.73 -9.34
N VAL A 179 -3.51 -6.38 -8.21
CA VAL A 179 -2.36 -7.30 -8.04
C VAL A 179 -2.34 -8.41 -9.08
N THR A 180 -3.50 -8.90 -9.51
CA THR A 180 -3.61 -9.96 -10.53
C THR A 180 -3.24 -9.49 -11.94
N ALA A 181 -3.18 -8.19 -12.17
CA ALA A 181 -2.78 -7.58 -13.44
C ALA A 181 -1.31 -7.11 -13.41
N THR A 182 -0.56 -7.43 -12.35
CA THR A 182 0.88 -7.19 -12.33
C THR A 182 1.59 -8.20 -13.22
N SER A 183 2.37 -7.70 -14.17
CA SER A 183 3.17 -8.50 -15.11
C SER A 183 4.63 -8.04 -15.07
N SER A 184 5.53 -8.94 -15.44
CA SER A 184 6.96 -8.67 -15.56
C SER A 184 7.50 -9.23 -16.86
N SER A 185 8.48 -8.56 -17.45
CA SER A 185 9.15 -9.08 -18.65
C SER A 185 9.86 -10.40 -18.35
N PRO A 186 10.05 -11.28 -19.34
CA PRO A 186 10.73 -12.56 -19.15
C PRO A 186 12.14 -12.42 -18.56
N SER A 187 12.85 -11.33 -18.88
CA SER A 187 14.19 -11.06 -18.34
C SER A 187 14.18 -10.47 -16.92
N GLY A 188 13.00 -10.10 -16.41
CA GLY A 188 12.81 -9.40 -15.15
C GLY A 188 13.26 -7.94 -15.17
N ARG A 189 13.59 -7.37 -16.33
CA ARG A 189 14.04 -5.98 -16.49
C ARG A 189 12.90 -4.97 -16.57
N SER A 190 11.66 -5.41 -16.73
CA SER A 190 10.51 -4.53 -16.76
C SER A 190 9.35 -5.08 -15.93
N ILE A 191 8.53 -4.18 -15.38
CA ILE A 191 7.35 -4.50 -14.58
C ILE A 191 6.21 -3.55 -14.92
N ALA A 192 5.00 -4.07 -15.09
CA ALA A 192 3.80 -3.27 -15.29
C ALA A 192 2.77 -3.56 -14.20
N ILE A 193 2.14 -2.50 -13.71
CA ILE A 193 1.08 -2.58 -12.71
C ILE A 193 -0.12 -1.77 -13.15
N GLN A 194 -1.31 -2.25 -12.81
CA GLN A 194 -2.56 -1.53 -13.07
C GLN A 194 -3.20 -1.05 -11.77
N LEU A 195 -3.64 0.19 -11.76
CA LEU A 195 -4.34 0.82 -10.64
C LEU A 195 -5.64 1.46 -11.10
N ARG A 196 -6.62 1.50 -10.20
CA ARG A 196 -7.86 2.27 -10.40
C ARG A 196 -7.64 3.75 -10.08
N LEU A 197 -7.95 4.62 -11.03
CA LEU A 197 -8.03 6.08 -10.86
C LEU A 197 -9.48 6.51 -10.67
N GLY A 198 -9.77 7.22 -9.58
CA GLY A 198 -11.12 7.71 -9.30
C GLY A 198 -12.19 6.61 -9.35
N HIS A 199 -13.31 6.89 -10.04
CA HIS A 199 -14.46 5.97 -10.12
C HIS A 199 -14.39 4.98 -11.30
N ARG A 200 -13.83 5.41 -12.45
CA ARG A 200 -13.79 4.61 -13.70
C ARG A 200 -12.47 4.67 -14.46
N GLY A 201 -11.48 5.41 -13.97
CA GLY A 201 -10.19 5.53 -14.65
C GLY A 201 -9.25 4.37 -14.34
N LYS A 202 -8.29 4.15 -15.24
CA LYS A 202 -7.20 3.18 -15.07
C LYS A 202 -5.86 3.89 -15.22
N LEU A 203 -4.92 3.55 -14.36
CA LEU A 203 -3.52 3.91 -14.49
C LEU A 203 -2.74 2.63 -14.75
N THR A 204 -2.02 2.58 -15.87
CA THR A 204 -0.98 1.57 -16.10
C THR A 204 0.36 2.25 -15.86
N LEU A 205 1.13 1.74 -14.90
CA LEU A 205 2.48 2.21 -14.62
C LEU A 205 3.47 1.12 -14.99
N ILE A 206 4.39 1.44 -15.88
CA ILE A 206 5.42 0.54 -16.39
C ILE A 206 6.78 1.07 -15.95
N GLY A 207 7.56 0.21 -15.31
CA GLY A 207 8.93 0.46 -14.91
C GLY A 207 9.91 -0.38 -15.72
N THR A 208 11.04 0.17 -16.14
CA THR A 208 12.07 -0.57 -16.90
C THR A 208 13.50 -0.27 -16.48
N TYR A 209 14.39 -1.24 -16.73
CA TYR A 209 15.84 -1.14 -16.68
C TYR A 209 16.41 -1.93 -17.85
N CYS A 210 16.54 -1.27 -19.00
CA CYS A 210 17.05 -1.88 -20.22
C CYS A 210 18.49 -2.41 -20.04
N PRO A 211 18.97 -3.32 -20.91
CA PRO A 211 20.36 -3.79 -20.86
C PRO A 211 21.37 -2.64 -20.81
N VAL A 212 22.41 -2.76 -19.98
CA VAL A 212 23.44 -1.70 -19.78
C VAL A 212 24.11 -1.28 -21.09
N SER A 213 24.25 -2.21 -22.02
CA SER A 213 24.78 -1.96 -23.36
C SER A 213 23.76 -2.41 -24.42
N PRO A 214 22.73 -1.58 -24.72
CA PRO A 214 21.65 -1.99 -25.63
C PRO A 214 22.15 -2.36 -27.04
N HIS A 215 23.21 -1.68 -27.49
CA HIS A 215 23.82 -1.89 -28.80
C HIS A 215 24.57 -3.23 -28.94
N THR A 216 25.06 -3.81 -27.84
CA THR A 216 25.66 -5.16 -27.83
C THR A 216 24.64 -6.25 -27.50
N CYS A 217 23.60 -5.92 -26.73
CA CYS A 217 22.51 -6.81 -26.35
C CYS A 217 21.24 -6.49 -27.16
N ARG A 218 21.35 -6.45 -28.50
CA ARG A 218 20.26 -5.97 -29.36
C ARG A 218 19.02 -6.84 -29.26
N THR A 219 19.18 -8.16 -29.24
CA THR A 219 18.07 -9.09 -29.16
C THR A 219 17.31 -8.93 -27.84
N GLU A 220 18.01 -8.86 -26.72
CA GLU A 220 17.40 -8.64 -25.41
C GLU A 220 16.76 -7.26 -25.30
N THR A 221 17.37 -6.23 -25.90
CA THR A 221 16.81 -4.88 -25.95
C THR A 221 15.51 -4.86 -26.74
N GLN A 222 15.48 -5.50 -27.92
CA GLN A 222 14.28 -5.60 -28.74
C GLN A 222 13.17 -6.36 -28.00
N GLN A 223 13.49 -7.48 -27.36
CA GLN A 223 12.52 -8.24 -26.55
C GLN A 223 11.92 -7.41 -25.41
N GLU A 224 12.72 -6.56 -24.76
CA GLU A 224 12.18 -5.62 -23.76
C GLU A 224 11.27 -4.58 -24.41
N TRP A 225 11.66 -3.99 -25.54
CA TRP A 225 10.83 -3.01 -26.26
C TRP A 225 9.51 -3.61 -26.75
N ASP A 226 9.53 -4.83 -27.28
CA ASP A 226 8.33 -5.56 -27.70
C ASP A 226 7.40 -5.80 -26.50
N TRP A 227 7.95 -6.25 -25.38
CA TRP A 227 7.18 -6.45 -24.15
C TRP A 227 6.59 -5.13 -23.61
N LEU A 228 7.35 -4.03 -23.64
CA LEU A 228 6.85 -2.71 -23.24
C LEU A 228 5.68 -2.27 -24.13
N THR A 229 5.78 -2.51 -25.44
CA THR A 229 4.69 -2.28 -26.40
C THR A 229 3.46 -3.14 -26.06
N GLU A 230 3.62 -4.43 -25.76
CA GLU A 230 2.51 -5.32 -25.40
C GLU A 230 1.78 -4.89 -24.11
N GLN A 231 2.50 -4.31 -23.15
CA GLN A 231 1.89 -3.81 -21.91
C GLN A 231 1.19 -2.45 -22.08
N THR A 232 1.28 -1.85 -23.26
CA THR A 232 0.69 -0.54 -23.55
C THR A 232 -0.69 -0.74 -24.17
N PRO A 233 -1.78 -0.55 -23.41
CA PRO A 233 -3.12 -0.69 -23.97
C PRO A 233 -3.36 0.35 -25.05
N PRO A 234 -4.25 0.06 -26.01
CA PRO A 234 -4.68 1.05 -26.99
C PRO A 234 -5.26 2.28 -26.28
N PRO A 235 -5.22 3.47 -26.92
CA PRO A 235 -5.80 4.68 -26.37
C PRO A 235 -7.28 4.50 -26.03
N GLU A 236 -7.59 4.38 -24.74
CA GLU A 236 -8.97 4.25 -24.24
C GLU A 236 -9.38 5.51 -23.48
N PRO A 237 -10.67 5.93 -23.57
CA PRO A 237 -11.19 6.96 -22.69
C PRO A 237 -10.95 6.59 -21.23
N ARG A 238 -10.40 7.53 -20.46
CA ARG A 238 -10.13 7.40 -19.01
C ARG A 238 -8.99 6.43 -18.63
N THR A 239 -8.12 6.06 -19.58
CA THR A 239 -6.87 5.35 -19.29
C THR A 239 -5.68 6.29 -19.35
N LEU A 240 -4.78 6.20 -18.37
CA LEU A 240 -3.48 6.87 -18.35
C LEU A 240 -2.39 5.81 -18.30
N VAL A 241 -1.40 5.91 -19.19
CA VAL A 241 -0.25 5.00 -19.23
C VAL A 241 1.02 5.82 -19.07
N LEU A 242 1.85 5.42 -18.13
CA LEU A 242 3.18 5.99 -17.89
C LEU A 242 4.22 4.89 -17.94
N LEU A 243 5.29 5.17 -18.68
CA LEU A 243 6.46 4.32 -18.78
C LEU A 243 7.66 5.13 -18.26
N ALA A 244 8.38 4.59 -17.30
CA ALA A 244 9.54 5.28 -16.74
C ALA A 244 10.64 4.28 -16.40
N GLY A 245 11.87 4.76 -16.33
CA GLY A 245 13.02 3.92 -16.00
C GLY A 245 14.30 4.39 -16.63
N ASP A 246 15.30 3.54 -16.52
CA ASP A 246 16.58 3.69 -17.19
C ASP A 246 16.57 2.87 -18.48
N PHE A 247 16.59 3.57 -19.62
CA PHE A 247 16.58 2.98 -20.95
C PHE A 247 17.99 2.60 -21.43
N ASN A 248 19.05 3.00 -20.72
CA ASN A 248 20.46 2.85 -21.10
C ASN A 248 20.79 3.37 -22.52
N THR A 249 19.89 4.18 -23.09
CA THR A 249 20.02 4.83 -24.38
C THR A 249 19.16 6.09 -24.39
N TYR A 250 19.43 6.95 -25.36
CA TYR A 250 18.66 8.16 -25.65
C TYR A 250 18.64 8.39 -27.16
N GLY A 251 17.70 9.21 -27.63
CA GLY A 251 17.47 9.49 -29.04
C GLY A 251 18.61 10.26 -29.71
N THR A 252 18.31 10.87 -30.86
CA THR A 252 19.28 11.67 -31.63
C THR A 252 19.37 13.13 -31.19
N ASN A 253 18.48 13.58 -30.29
CA ASN A 253 18.45 14.97 -29.85
C ASN A 253 19.80 15.38 -29.21
N PRO A 254 20.49 16.40 -29.75
CA PRO A 254 21.78 16.83 -29.24
C PRO A 254 21.71 17.36 -27.80
N LEU A 255 20.53 17.78 -27.33
CA LEU A 255 20.31 18.30 -25.97
C LEU A 255 20.22 17.20 -24.91
N ASP A 256 20.19 15.92 -25.29
CA ASP A 256 20.21 14.76 -24.37
C ASP A 256 21.64 14.30 -24.02
N ARG A 257 22.66 14.99 -24.53
CA ARG A 257 24.07 14.75 -24.27
C ARG A 257 24.84 16.06 -24.27
N SER A 258 25.65 16.31 -23.24
CA SER A 258 26.68 17.37 -23.25
C SER A 258 28.11 16.83 -23.13
N SER A 259 28.29 15.50 -23.14
CA SER A 259 29.61 14.86 -23.13
C SER A 259 30.45 15.21 -24.36
N PRO A 260 31.72 15.64 -24.18
CA PRO A 260 32.62 15.98 -25.29
C PRO A 260 33.12 14.77 -26.08
N ALA A 261 33.03 13.56 -25.52
CA ALA A 261 33.43 12.34 -26.22
C ALA A 261 32.45 12.01 -27.36
N GLN A 262 32.96 11.51 -28.49
CA GLN A 262 32.11 11.12 -29.61
C GLN A 262 31.31 9.86 -29.27
N ARG A 263 30.00 9.88 -29.53
CA ARG A 263 29.13 8.69 -29.39
C ARG A 263 29.55 7.65 -30.44
N SER A 264 29.73 6.40 -30.04
CA SER A 264 30.08 5.33 -30.97
C SER A 264 28.97 5.13 -32.02
N ARG A 265 29.33 4.70 -33.24
CA ARG A 265 28.35 4.45 -34.32
C ARG A 265 27.26 3.46 -33.88
N ALA A 266 27.63 2.41 -33.16
CA ALA A 266 26.67 1.42 -32.65
C ALA A 266 25.73 2.02 -31.60
N SER A 267 26.24 2.90 -30.73
CA SER A 267 25.43 3.62 -29.76
C SER A 267 24.49 4.63 -30.43
N THR A 268 24.89 5.28 -31.52
CA THR A 268 24.03 6.18 -32.30
C THR A 268 22.89 5.42 -32.95
N ALA A 269 23.19 4.30 -33.63
CA ALA A 269 22.17 3.48 -34.29
C ALA A 269 21.09 2.96 -33.33
N ILE A 270 21.46 2.56 -32.09
CA ILE A 270 20.45 2.14 -31.10
C ILE A 270 19.64 3.32 -30.56
N GLY A 271 20.18 4.55 -30.58
CA GLY A 271 19.46 5.78 -30.25
C GLY A 271 18.41 6.14 -31.30
N GLU A 272 18.79 6.06 -32.58
CA GLU A 272 17.87 6.25 -33.71
C GLU A 272 16.73 5.23 -33.68
N ALA A 273 17.05 3.95 -33.40
CA ALA A 273 16.06 2.91 -33.24
C ALA A 273 15.11 3.18 -32.06
N PHE A 274 15.65 3.65 -30.92
CA PHE A 274 14.85 4.01 -29.75
C PHE A 274 13.90 5.19 -30.02
N GLU A 275 14.36 6.21 -30.74
CA GLU A 275 13.53 7.34 -31.17
C GLU A 275 12.43 6.90 -32.13
N THR A 276 12.77 6.04 -33.10
CA THR A 276 11.79 5.45 -34.02
C THR A 276 10.73 4.63 -33.28
N TRP A 277 11.15 3.82 -32.30
CA TRP A 277 10.24 3.04 -31.46
C TRP A 277 9.28 3.93 -30.65
N GLN A 278 9.78 5.03 -30.07
CA GLN A 278 8.94 6.00 -29.36
C GLN A 278 7.88 6.61 -30.30
N GLN A 279 8.28 7.04 -31.49
CA GLN A 279 7.36 7.61 -32.49
C GLN A 279 6.30 6.59 -32.92
N LEU A 280 6.71 5.36 -33.25
CA LEU A 280 5.82 4.28 -33.69
C LEU A 280 4.75 3.94 -32.64
N HIS A 281 5.10 4.00 -31.36
CA HIS A 281 4.21 3.64 -30.25
C HIS A 281 3.58 4.84 -29.53
N ASN A 282 3.68 6.04 -30.12
CA ASN A 282 3.10 7.27 -29.57
C ASN A 282 3.55 7.56 -28.14
N TRP A 283 4.84 7.39 -27.87
CA TRP A 283 5.47 7.82 -26.63
C TRP A 283 6.00 9.24 -26.74
N THR A 284 5.70 10.04 -25.74
CA THR A 284 6.22 11.40 -25.59
C THR A 284 7.01 11.49 -24.29
N SER A 285 8.26 11.93 -24.37
CA SER A 285 9.03 12.29 -23.17
C SER A 285 8.40 13.50 -22.49
N THR A 286 8.05 13.34 -21.21
CA THR A 286 7.38 14.38 -20.42
C THR A 286 8.27 15.62 -20.25
N PHE A 287 9.59 15.44 -20.10
CA PHE A 287 10.54 16.55 -20.02
C PHE A 287 10.65 17.27 -21.36
N ARG A 288 10.85 16.54 -22.47
CA ARG A 288 11.01 17.15 -23.80
C ARG A 288 9.73 17.81 -24.31
N HIS A 289 8.57 17.33 -23.87
CA HIS A 289 7.28 17.95 -24.17
C HIS A 289 7.19 19.37 -23.63
N LEU A 290 7.61 19.61 -22.38
CA LEU A 290 7.57 20.93 -21.76
C LEU A 290 8.83 21.76 -22.04
N HIS A 291 9.98 21.09 -22.16
CA HIS A 291 11.30 21.72 -22.26
C HIS A 291 12.05 21.24 -23.53
N PRO A 292 11.55 21.54 -24.73
CA PRO A 292 12.13 21.04 -25.98
C PRO A 292 13.56 21.56 -26.25
N GLN A 293 13.91 22.72 -25.70
CA GLN A 293 15.18 23.41 -25.96
C GLN A 293 16.18 23.37 -24.79
N LEU A 294 15.83 22.77 -23.65
CA LEU A 294 16.74 22.72 -22.49
C LEU A 294 17.67 21.51 -22.55
N PRO A 295 19.00 21.67 -22.42
CA PRO A 295 19.89 20.54 -22.20
C PRO A 295 19.47 19.73 -20.97
N ARG A 296 19.60 18.40 -21.04
CA ARG A 296 19.28 17.51 -19.91
C ARG A 296 20.27 16.37 -19.79
N TYR A 297 20.46 15.90 -18.57
CA TYR A 297 21.26 14.73 -18.26
C TYR A 297 20.79 14.10 -16.95
N THR A 298 21.00 12.80 -16.82
CA THR A 298 20.66 12.02 -15.62
C THR A 298 21.83 11.19 -15.11
N TYR A 299 22.89 11.05 -15.92
CA TYR A 299 24.09 10.29 -15.57
C TYR A 299 25.35 11.16 -15.52
N ALA A 300 26.35 10.72 -14.76
CA ALA A 300 27.56 11.49 -14.46
C ALA A 300 28.38 11.90 -15.70
N THR A 301 28.28 11.15 -16.81
CA THR A 301 28.90 11.52 -18.09
C THR A 301 28.09 12.52 -18.91
N ALA A 302 27.09 13.17 -18.29
CA ALA A 302 26.23 14.19 -18.87
C ALA A 302 25.41 13.68 -20.07
N VAL A 303 24.74 12.54 -19.87
CA VAL A 303 23.79 11.92 -20.80
C VAL A 303 22.45 11.63 -20.10
N ALA A 304 21.36 11.62 -20.85
CA ALA A 304 20.00 11.39 -20.34
C ALA A 304 19.55 9.93 -20.54
N LEU A 305 19.90 9.04 -19.60
CA LEU A 305 19.54 7.62 -19.69
C LEU A 305 18.17 7.31 -19.06
N ASP A 306 17.74 8.15 -18.12
CA ASP A 306 16.48 8.00 -17.40
C ASP A 306 15.44 8.95 -17.99
N ASP A 307 14.22 8.45 -18.23
CA ASP A 307 13.12 9.26 -18.74
C ASP A 307 11.76 8.82 -18.18
N ILE A 308 10.79 9.73 -18.26
CA ILE A 308 9.38 9.44 -18.01
C ILE A 308 8.62 9.75 -19.29
N LEU A 309 8.09 8.70 -19.89
CA LEU A 309 7.29 8.73 -21.10
C LEU A 309 5.80 8.63 -20.75
N VAL A 310 4.99 9.40 -21.47
CA VAL A 310 3.52 9.37 -21.43
C VAL A 310 3.01 9.14 -22.85
N GLN A 311 1.85 8.50 -22.99
CA GLN A 311 1.21 8.40 -24.30
C GLN A 311 0.91 9.80 -24.84
N THR A 312 1.17 10.03 -26.14
CA THR A 312 1.06 11.35 -26.78
C THR A 312 -0.32 11.99 -26.59
N ASN A 313 -1.40 11.19 -26.61
CA ASN A 313 -2.77 11.67 -26.37
C ASN A 313 -3.00 12.19 -24.93
N ALA A 314 -2.15 11.82 -23.98
CA ALA A 314 -2.21 12.26 -22.59
C ALA A 314 -1.11 13.29 -22.24
N ALA A 315 -0.24 13.67 -23.18
CA ALA A 315 0.84 14.63 -22.95
C ALA A 315 0.34 15.99 -22.44
N HIS A 316 -0.81 16.46 -22.94
CA HIS A 316 -1.47 17.70 -22.49
C HIS A 316 -1.81 17.76 -20.98
N ARG A 317 -1.73 16.63 -20.27
CA ARG A 317 -1.99 16.54 -18.82
C ARG A 317 -0.75 16.73 -17.97
N VAL A 318 0.43 16.77 -18.58
CA VAL A 318 1.69 17.04 -17.89
C VAL A 318 1.69 18.50 -17.47
N THR A 319 1.64 18.77 -16.16
CA THR A 319 1.59 20.13 -15.62
C THR A 319 2.95 20.66 -15.21
N ALA A 320 3.88 19.76 -14.91
CA ALA A 320 5.27 20.10 -14.62
C ALA A 320 6.18 18.90 -14.89
N SER A 321 7.38 19.15 -15.38
CA SER A 321 8.41 18.13 -15.54
C SER A 321 9.79 18.73 -15.32
N GLY A 322 10.64 18.00 -14.62
CA GLY A 322 12.03 18.39 -14.46
C GLY A 322 12.89 17.29 -13.87
N ILE A 323 14.15 17.62 -13.61
CA ILE A 323 15.18 16.67 -13.19
C ILE A 323 15.91 17.26 -11.98
N TRP A 324 15.83 16.58 -10.84
CA TRP A 324 16.65 16.92 -9.68
C TRP A 324 18.07 16.40 -9.87
N ILE A 325 19.06 17.27 -9.80
CA ILE A 325 20.47 16.92 -9.84
C ILE A 325 21.00 16.80 -8.40
N GLY A 326 21.75 15.74 -8.09
CA GLY A 326 22.42 15.57 -6.78
C GLY A 326 21.48 15.42 -5.57
N SER A 327 20.19 15.19 -5.80
CA SER A 327 19.19 15.12 -4.72
C SER A 327 19.29 13.81 -3.89
N LEU A 328 19.71 12.71 -4.52
CA LEU A 328 20.10 11.47 -3.85
C LEU A 328 21.60 11.25 -3.98
N HIS A 329 22.27 11.00 -2.86
CA HIS A 329 23.73 10.82 -2.78
C HIS A 329 24.13 9.35 -2.90
N SER A 330 23.17 8.45 -2.69
CA SER A 330 23.41 7.01 -2.74
C SER A 330 23.35 6.40 -4.13
N SER A 331 23.08 7.18 -5.18
CA SER A 331 23.09 6.74 -6.58
C SER A 331 24.32 7.29 -7.34
N ASP A 332 24.76 6.55 -8.34
CA ASP A 332 25.71 7.01 -9.37
C ASP A 332 25.01 7.73 -10.53
N HIS A 333 23.68 7.62 -10.65
CA HIS A 333 22.87 8.51 -11.46
C HIS A 333 22.65 9.81 -10.71
N ILE A 334 23.14 10.89 -11.30
CA ILE A 334 23.13 12.22 -10.69
C ILE A 334 21.80 12.94 -10.86
N GLY A 335 20.97 12.55 -11.85
CA GLY A 335 19.70 13.20 -12.15
C GLY A 335 18.50 12.29 -11.94
N ILE A 336 17.46 12.83 -11.34
CA ILE A 336 16.20 12.14 -11.03
C ILE A 336 15.07 12.84 -11.76
N PRO A 337 14.60 12.31 -12.90
CA PRO A 337 13.41 12.84 -13.57
C PRO A 337 12.17 12.71 -12.69
N ILE A 338 11.37 13.77 -12.68
CA ILE A 338 10.07 13.85 -12.02
C ILE A 338 9.04 14.48 -12.96
N VAL A 339 7.80 13.98 -12.86
CA VAL A 339 6.65 14.55 -13.53
C VAL A 339 5.49 14.76 -12.56
N GLU A 340 4.73 15.83 -12.76
CA GLU A 340 3.39 16.00 -12.23
C GLU A 340 2.35 15.96 -13.35
N ILE A 341 1.30 15.18 -13.12
CA ILE A 341 0.20 15.00 -14.08
C ILE A 341 -1.11 15.42 -13.44
N ALA A 342 -1.85 16.27 -14.14
CA ALA A 342 -3.20 16.66 -13.76
C ALA A 342 -4.19 15.49 -13.90
N LEU A 343 -4.92 15.23 -12.81
CA LEU A 343 -6.05 14.32 -12.76
C LEU A 343 -7.33 15.14 -12.85
N ASP A 344 -8.17 14.81 -13.83
CA ASP A 344 -9.49 15.45 -13.98
C ASP A 344 -10.47 14.99 -12.88
N ILE A 345 -11.70 15.51 -12.95
CA ILE A 345 -12.77 15.17 -12.00
C ILE A 345 -13.09 13.66 -11.96
N HIS A 346 -12.85 12.92 -13.04
CA HIS A 346 -13.13 11.49 -13.13
C HIS A 346 -11.98 10.63 -12.62
N TRP A 347 -10.76 11.18 -12.61
CA TRP A 347 -9.55 10.53 -12.09
C TRP A 347 -9.16 11.01 -10.69
N THR A 348 -9.80 12.07 -10.18
CA THR A 348 -9.54 12.64 -8.85
C THR A 348 -9.52 11.54 -7.81
N THR A 349 -8.38 11.41 -7.14
CA THR A 349 -8.08 10.31 -6.25
C THR A 349 -7.60 10.85 -4.91
N ARG A 350 -8.45 10.74 -3.88
CA ARG A 350 -8.15 11.23 -2.53
C ARG A 350 -6.81 10.69 -2.01
N SER A 351 -5.94 11.62 -1.63
CA SER A 351 -4.59 11.39 -1.14
C SER A 351 -4.54 10.92 0.31
N GLN A 352 -5.48 11.40 1.14
CA GLN A 352 -5.61 10.99 2.52
C GLN A 352 -6.90 10.22 2.79
N LEU A 353 -6.86 9.39 3.83
CA LEU A 353 -8.01 8.65 4.32
C LEU A 353 -8.79 9.44 5.41
N LYS A 354 -8.39 10.69 5.69
CA LYS A 354 -9.01 11.57 6.70
C LYS A 354 -10.42 11.99 6.23
N GLY A 355 -11.42 11.88 7.12
CA GLY A 355 -12.83 12.16 6.80
C GLY A 355 -13.59 11.02 6.10
N VAL A 356 -12.92 9.90 5.81
CA VAL A 356 -13.55 8.67 5.27
C VAL A 356 -13.94 7.77 6.45
N ARG A 357 -15.18 7.91 6.95
CA ARG A 357 -15.76 7.06 8.01
C ARG A 357 -16.20 5.71 7.41
N PRO A 358 -16.03 4.53 8.03
CA PRO A 358 -15.95 3.16 7.46
C PRO A 358 -17.23 2.50 6.86
N ILE A 359 -17.23 1.99 5.59
CA ILE A 359 -18.20 1.13 4.81
C ILE A 359 -17.80 -0.26 5.24
N ARG A 360 -18.63 -0.89 6.05
CA ARG A 360 -18.66 -2.35 6.09
C ARG A 360 -19.03 -2.79 4.68
N VAL A 361 -18.02 -3.25 3.94
CA VAL A 361 -18.21 -3.84 2.60
C VAL A 361 -19.36 -4.81 2.73
N VAL A 362 -20.44 -4.65 1.99
CA VAL A 362 -21.46 -5.69 1.96
C VAL A 362 -21.01 -6.72 0.97
N ASN A 363 -20.61 -7.87 1.52
CA ASN A 363 -20.32 -9.01 0.71
C ASN A 363 -21.66 -9.58 0.27
N THR A 364 -22.18 -9.09 -0.86
CA THR A 364 -23.43 -9.55 -1.45
C THR A 364 -23.41 -11.03 -1.78
N ARG A 365 -22.22 -11.65 -1.94
CA ARG A 365 -22.08 -13.10 -2.14
C ARG A 365 -22.45 -13.94 -0.91
N LYS A 366 -22.59 -13.34 0.28
CA LYS A 366 -22.88 -14.04 1.55
C LYS A 366 -23.84 -13.26 2.45
N SER A 367 -24.61 -12.33 1.86
CA SER A 367 -25.60 -11.57 2.62
C SER A 367 -26.77 -12.49 2.95
N THR A 368 -27.23 -12.46 4.19
CA THR A 368 -28.44 -13.19 4.57
C THR A 368 -29.67 -12.48 4.01
N ALA A 369 -30.80 -13.18 3.90
CA ALA A 369 -32.07 -12.56 3.50
C ALA A 369 -32.44 -11.38 4.43
N THR A 370 -32.12 -11.50 5.72
CA THR A 370 -32.32 -10.47 6.72
C THR A 370 -31.46 -9.23 6.48
N ASP A 371 -30.19 -9.41 6.11
CA ASP A 371 -29.27 -8.29 5.79
C ASP A 371 -29.77 -7.49 4.57
N LEU A 372 -30.27 -8.20 3.55
CA LEU A 372 -30.83 -7.58 2.35
C LEU A 372 -32.16 -6.87 2.64
N ALA A 373 -33.03 -7.46 3.47
CA ALA A 373 -34.28 -6.82 3.89
C ALA A 373 -34.04 -5.52 4.66
N GLN A 374 -33.08 -5.52 5.60
CA GLN A 374 -32.67 -4.30 6.32
C GLN A 374 -32.11 -3.24 5.36
N PHE A 375 -31.31 -3.65 4.38
CA PHE A 375 -30.74 -2.73 3.39
C PHE A 375 -31.82 -2.07 2.53
N THR A 376 -32.79 -2.86 2.04
CA THR A 376 -33.91 -2.34 1.26
C THR A 376 -34.72 -1.33 2.07
N LEU A 377 -35.11 -1.69 3.30
CA LEU A 377 -35.87 -0.80 4.19
C LEU A 377 -35.12 0.52 4.44
N HIS A 378 -33.82 0.44 4.72
CA HIS A 378 -33.00 1.63 4.94
C HIS A 378 -32.86 2.51 3.70
N THR A 379 -32.70 1.90 2.52
CA THR A 379 -32.64 2.63 1.24
C THR A 379 -33.91 3.42 1.00
N THR A 380 -35.08 2.79 1.21
CA THR A 380 -36.38 3.44 1.09
C THR A 380 -36.52 4.62 2.06
N GLN A 381 -36.13 4.45 3.32
CA GLN A 381 -36.17 5.52 4.33
C GLN A 381 -35.29 6.73 3.94
N LEU A 382 -34.09 6.48 3.41
CA LEU A 382 -33.20 7.55 2.99
C LEU A 382 -33.67 8.28 1.73
N MET A 383 -34.30 7.57 0.79
CA MET A 383 -34.93 8.18 -0.38
C MET A 383 -36.12 9.06 0.02
N GLN A 384 -36.98 8.58 0.93
CA GLN A 384 -38.12 9.35 1.46
C GLN A 384 -37.65 10.60 2.22
N ALA A 385 -36.54 10.51 2.95
CA ALA A 385 -35.94 11.64 3.66
C ALA A 385 -35.12 12.59 2.75
N LEU A 386 -35.12 12.38 1.43
CA LEU A 386 -34.35 13.16 0.44
C LEU A 386 -32.84 13.20 0.73
N LYS A 387 -32.32 12.18 1.41
CA LYS A 387 -30.88 12.03 1.72
C LYS A 387 -30.11 11.26 0.65
N LEU A 388 -30.81 10.77 -0.38
CA LEU A 388 -30.26 10.14 -1.57
C LEU A 388 -30.80 10.86 -2.81
N PRO A 389 -30.09 10.78 -3.96
CA PRO A 389 -30.62 11.28 -5.22
C PRO A 389 -31.97 10.64 -5.54
N PRO A 390 -32.93 11.39 -6.11
CA PRO A 390 -34.17 10.80 -6.60
C PRO A 390 -33.87 9.83 -7.75
N LEU A 391 -34.74 8.83 -7.92
CA LEU A 391 -34.70 7.99 -9.11
C LEU A 391 -34.95 8.84 -10.35
N ILE A 392 -34.18 8.62 -11.41
CA ILE A 392 -34.44 9.32 -12.66
C ILE A 392 -35.81 8.90 -13.23
N PRO A 393 -36.51 9.82 -13.93
CA PRO A 393 -37.79 9.50 -14.55
C PRO A 393 -37.64 8.38 -15.60
N PRO A 394 -38.67 7.54 -15.77
CA PRO A 394 -38.69 6.57 -16.87
C PRO A 394 -38.61 7.29 -18.22
N LEU A 395 -37.98 6.64 -19.20
CA LEU A 395 -38.01 7.10 -20.58
C LEU A 395 -39.48 7.07 -21.08
N PRO A 396 -39.94 8.07 -21.84
CA PRO A 396 -41.26 8.00 -22.49
C PRO A 396 -41.35 6.77 -23.38
N THR A 397 -42.48 6.09 -23.37
CA THR A 397 -42.74 4.86 -24.17
C THR A 397 -42.70 5.08 -25.68
N SER A 398 -42.69 6.34 -26.13
CA SER A 398 -42.60 6.74 -27.53
C SER A 398 -41.18 7.07 -28.01
N GLU A 399 -40.16 6.92 -27.14
CA GLU A 399 -38.78 7.26 -27.47
C GLU A 399 -38.05 6.05 -28.08
N ASP A 400 -37.86 6.08 -29.39
CA ASP A 400 -37.22 5.01 -30.16
C ASP A 400 -35.77 5.34 -30.55
N ASN A 401 -35.25 6.53 -30.22
CA ASN A 401 -33.90 6.92 -30.63
C ASN A 401 -32.82 6.14 -29.84
N PRO A 402 -31.99 5.31 -30.51
CA PRO A 402 -31.01 4.47 -29.84
C PRO A 402 -29.97 5.25 -29.02
N SER A 403 -29.62 6.47 -29.44
CA SER A 403 -28.64 7.30 -28.73
C SER A 403 -29.21 7.86 -27.43
N VAL A 404 -30.49 8.26 -27.45
CA VAL A 404 -31.21 8.77 -26.28
C VAL A 404 -31.46 7.64 -25.28
N ILE A 405 -31.87 6.47 -25.76
CA ILE A 405 -32.05 5.26 -24.93
C ILE A 405 -30.72 4.89 -24.26
N SER A 406 -29.62 4.84 -25.01
CA SER A 406 -28.29 4.51 -24.46
C SER A 406 -27.84 5.51 -23.40
N HIS A 407 -27.99 6.80 -23.67
CA HIS A 407 -27.66 7.86 -22.70
C HIS A 407 -28.51 7.77 -21.42
N TRP A 408 -29.81 7.49 -21.56
CA TRP A 408 -30.69 7.29 -20.42
C TRP A 408 -30.32 6.05 -19.62
N LEU A 409 -29.99 4.92 -20.26
CA LEU A 409 -29.55 3.70 -19.58
C LEU A 409 -28.25 3.94 -18.78
N GLU A 410 -27.27 4.63 -19.36
CA GLU A 410 -26.04 5.00 -18.64
C GLU A 410 -26.33 5.87 -17.42
N THR A 411 -27.23 6.84 -17.58
CA THR A 411 -27.67 7.74 -16.51
C THR A 411 -28.46 7.00 -15.43
N ALA A 412 -29.33 6.06 -15.82
CA ALA A 412 -30.11 5.20 -14.92
C ALA A 412 -29.20 4.32 -14.09
N MET A 413 -28.21 3.68 -14.71
CA MET A 413 -27.23 2.85 -14.03
C MET A 413 -26.40 3.67 -13.04
N LEU A 414 -25.97 4.88 -13.41
CA LEU A 414 -25.24 5.78 -12.53
C LEU A 414 -26.10 6.24 -11.34
N ASN A 415 -27.35 6.57 -11.59
CA ASN A 415 -28.31 6.98 -10.57
C ASN A 415 -28.58 5.84 -9.57
N LEU A 416 -28.89 4.64 -10.07
CA LEU A 416 -29.06 3.44 -9.24
C LEU A 416 -27.79 3.13 -8.44
N TYR A 417 -26.62 3.20 -9.07
CA TYR A 417 -25.37 3.02 -8.36
C TYR A 417 -25.19 4.07 -7.26
N ALA A 418 -25.46 5.34 -7.53
CA ALA A 418 -25.35 6.42 -6.54
C ALA A 418 -26.32 6.23 -5.36
N ILE A 419 -27.55 5.77 -5.61
CA ILE A 419 -28.55 5.48 -4.58
C ILE A 419 -28.12 4.28 -3.74
N LEU A 420 -27.79 3.15 -4.38
CA LEU A 420 -27.39 1.92 -3.69
C LEU A 420 -26.08 2.12 -2.91
N TYR A 421 -25.11 2.79 -3.53
CA TYR A 421 -23.85 3.14 -2.89
C TYR A 421 -24.05 4.13 -1.75
N GLY A 422 -24.85 5.18 -1.95
CA GLY A 422 -25.17 6.18 -0.92
C GLY A 422 -25.90 5.56 0.27
N SER A 423 -26.86 4.66 0.01
CA SER A 423 -27.56 3.90 1.05
C SER A 423 -26.61 2.99 1.81
N ALA A 424 -25.79 2.22 1.08
CA ALA A 424 -24.80 1.34 1.69
C ALA A 424 -23.79 2.13 2.53
N LYS A 425 -23.42 3.31 2.03
CA LYS A 425 -22.54 4.26 2.72
C LYS A 425 -23.15 4.80 4.01
N ASN A 426 -24.47 5.03 4.07
CA ASN A 426 -25.13 5.54 5.26
C ASN A 426 -25.41 4.43 6.28
N LEU A 427 -25.87 3.27 5.82
CA LEU A 427 -26.18 2.13 6.70
C LEU A 427 -24.93 1.52 7.32
N TRP A 428 -23.87 1.46 6.54
CA TRP A 428 -22.69 0.68 6.87
C TRP A 428 -21.39 1.53 6.96
N GLY A 429 -21.45 2.86 6.74
CA GLY A 429 -20.34 3.88 6.59
C GLY A 429 -19.61 3.77 5.22
N GLU A 430 -18.43 4.41 4.90
CA GLU A 430 -17.36 4.33 3.79
C GLU A 430 -15.89 3.89 4.12
N THR A 431 -15.38 2.73 3.63
CA THR A 431 -14.06 2.18 4.06
C THR A 431 -13.13 2.02 2.89
N SER A 432 -12.00 2.71 2.96
CA SER A 432 -10.82 2.37 2.18
C SER A 432 -10.30 0.98 2.58
N GLN A 433 -10.26 0.04 1.64
CA GLN A 433 -9.59 -1.25 1.85
C GLN A 433 -8.14 -1.05 2.33
N THR A 434 -7.50 0.06 1.95
CA THR A 434 -6.17 0.45 2.40
C THR A 434 -6.13 0.73 3.90
N GLN A 435 -7.10 1.47 4.46
CA GLN A 435 -7.10 1.76 5.91
C GLN A 435 -7.18 0.47 6.73
N ARG A 436 -8.02 -0.48 6.29
CA ARG A 436 -8.11 -1.81 6.91
C ARG A 436 -6.80 -2.58 6.79
N ALA A 437 -6.14 -2.53 5.64
CA ALA A 437 -4.83 -3.16 5.44
C ALA A 437 -3.75 -2.54 6.34
N ILE A 438 -3.68 -1.20 6.43
CA ILE A 438 -2.79 -0.44 7.31
C ILE A 438 -3.01 -0.82 8.78
N ASN A 439 -4.26 -0.80 9.23
CA ASN A 439 -4.60 -1.09 10.62
C ASN A 439 -4.27 -2.56 10.96
N ARG A 440 -4.55 -3.49 10.04
CA ARG A 440 -4.16 -4.90 10.18
C ARG A 440 -2.65 -5.07 10.26
N ALA A 441 -1.90 -4.46 9.35
CA ALA A 441 -0.44 -4.51 9.35
C ALA A 441 0.11 -3.95 10.69
N THR A 442 -0.46 -2.85 11.17
CA THR A 442 -0.08 -2.19 12.44
C THR A 442 -0.34 -3.11 13.62
N ALA A 443 -1.51 -3.75 13.67
CA ALA A 443 -1.86 -4.70 14.71
C ALA A 443 -0.96 -5.96 14.70
N ILE A 444 -0.60 -6.47 13.51
CA ILE A 444 0.36 -7.60 13.37
C ILE A 444 1.74 -7.17 13.88
N LYS A 445 2.25 -6.02 13.43
CA LYS A 445 3.58 -5.52 13.82
C LYS A 445 3.67 -5.28 15.33
N ARG A 446 2.66 -4.66 15.95
CA ARG A 446 2.57 -4.48 17.41
C ARG A 446 2.59 -5.82 18.14
N SER A 447 1.82 -6.81 17.70
CA SER A 447 1.84 -8.13 18.31
C SER A 447 3.17 -8.88 18.13
N ASN A 448 3.80 -8.79 16.96
CA ASN A 448 5.13 -9.37 16.75
C ASN A 448 6.20 -8.69 17.62
N ARG A 449 6.12 -7.37 17.78
CA ARG A 449 7.01 -6.60 18.66
C ARG A 449 6.83 -6.99 20.12
N CYS A 450 5.58 -7.05 20.59
CA CYS A 450 5.26 -7.53 21.93
C CYS A 450 5.82 -8.94 22.17
N MET A 451 5.65 -9.86 21.21
CA MET A 451 6.24 -11.21 21.26
C MET A 451 7.78 -11.19 21.33
N ALA A 452 8.44 -10.30 20.59
CA ALA A 452 9.90 -10.15 20.63
C ALA A 452 10.39 -9.55 21.96
N GLN A 453 9.68 -8.56 22.50
CA GLN A 453 9.99 -7.94 23.80
C GLN A 453 9.86 -8.96 24.93
N TRP A 454 8.77 -9.74 24.94
CA TRP A 454 8.61 -10.84 25.88
C TRP A 454 9.75 -11.86 25.82
N ARG A 455 10.13 -12.31 24.62
CA ARG A 455 11.27 -13.23 24.45
C ARG A 455 12.60 -12.63 24.91
N TYR A 456 12.77 -11.32 24.77
CA TYR A 456 13.96 -10.63 25.23
C TYR A 456 14.00 -10.57 26.76
N ILE A 457 12.90 -10.18 27.39
CA ILE A 457 12.76 -10.14 28.86
C ILE A 457 13.02 -11.52 29.46
N LEU A 458 12.41 -12.58 28.91
CA LEU A 458 12.61 -13.95 29.40
C LEU A 458 14.05 -14.46 29.23
N ARG A 459 14.75 -14.02 28.18
CA ARG A 459 16.18 -14.34 28.04
C ARG A 459 17.02 -13.61 29.08
N LEU A 460 16.78 -12.32 29.28
CA LEU A 460 17.48 -11.56 30.32
C LEU A 460 17.26 -12.15 31.72
N LEU A 461 16.04 -12.59 32.03
CA LEU A 461 15.71 -13.26 33.29
C LEU A 461 16.41 -14.61 33.47
N ALA A 462 16.74 -15.31 32.38
CA ALA A 462 17.45 -16.59 32.41
C ALA A 462 18.97 -16.40 32.47
N ASP A 463 19.49 -15.37 31.81
CA ASP A 463 20.91 -15.16 31.61
C ASP A 463 21.55 -14.27 32.71
N ARG A 464 20.74 -13.50 33.46
CA ARG A 464 21.23 -12.50 34.43
C ARG A 464 20.30 -12.35 35.62
N GLU A 465 20.86 -11.97 36.76
CA GLU A 465 20.07 -11.44 37.88
C GLU A 465 19.64 -10.00 37.56
N LEU A 466 18.34 -9.82 37.33
CA LEU A 466 17.74 -8.50 37.12
C LEU A 466 17.26 -7.93 38.45
N SER A 467 17.51 -6.65 38.67
CA SER A 467 16.90 -5.91 39.78
C SER A 467 15.40 -5.70 39.54
N ILE A 468 14.63 -5.47 40.60
CA ILE A 468 13.20 -5.14 40.50
C ILE A 468 12.96 -3.89 39.62
N PRO A 469 13.73 -2.78 39.78
CA PRO A 469 13.64 -1.63 38.88
C PRO A 469 13.85 -1.97 37.40
N ASP A 470 14.80 -2.85 37.06
CA ASP A 470 15.03 -3.29 35.69
C ASP A 470 13.83 -4.06 35.14
N ILE A 471 13.23 -4.93 35.95
CA ILE A 471 12.02 -5.69 35.58
C ILE A 471 10.84 -4.74 35.34
N ILE A 472 10.64 -3.75 36.20
CA ILE A 472 9.60 -2.71 36.05
C ILE A 472 9.82 -1.95 34.73
N SER A 473 11.02 -1.42 34.51
CA SER A 473 11.37 -0.69 33.29
C SER A 473 11.17 -1.52 32.01
N LEU A 474 11.61 -2.78 32.03
CA LEU A 474 11.45 -3.70 30.91
C LEU A 474 9.97 -4.02 30.63
N THR A 475 9.16 -4.20 31.66
CA THR A 475 7.72 -4.49 31.52
C THR A 475 6.93 -3.29 31.03
N ASP A 476 7.27 -2.08 31.49
CA ASP A 476 6.68 -0.83 31.00
C ASP A 476 7.04 -0.54 29.54
N SER A 477 8.20 -1.01 29.09
CA SER A 477 8.62 -0.88 27.68
C SER A 477 7.79 -1.73 26.71
N ILE A 478 6.99 -2.70 27.20
CA ILE A 478 6.22 -3.62 26.34
C ILE A 478 5.14 -2.84 25.58
N GLN A 479 5.20 -2.89 24.25
CA GLN A 479 4.24 -2.26 23.37
C GLN A 479 3.01 -3.15 23.16
N TRP A 480 2.13 -3.14 24.16
CA TRP A 480 0.89 -3.91 24.14
C TRP A 480 -0.04 -3.51 22.99
N PRO A 481 -0.61 -4.48 22.26
CA PRO A 481 -1.72 -4.20 21.34
C PRO A 481 -2.90 -3.58 22.08
N LYS A 482 -3.62 -2.64 21.45
CA LYS A 482 -4.72 -1.93 22.13
C LYS A 482 -5.85 -2.84 22.62
N TRP A 483 -6.10 -3.96 21.94
CA TRP A 483 -7.10 -4.93 22.36
C TRP A 483 -6.70 -5.73 23.62
N VAL A 484 -5.44 -5.68 24.04
CA VAL A 484 -5.02 -6.16 25.38
C VAL A 484 -5.27 -5.08 26.44
N ARG A 485 -5.05 -3.80 26.08
CA ARG A 485 -5.30 -2.66 26.98
C ARG A 485 -6.79 -2.38 27.19
N HIS A 486 -7.60 -2.66 26.18
CA HIS A 486 -9.05 -2.46 26.19
C HIS A 486 -9.75 -3.70 25.63
N PRO A 487 -9.75 -4.83 26.37
CA PRO A 487 -10.35 -6.08 25.90
C PRO A 487 -11.87 -5.98 25.76
N THR A 488 -12.52 -5.06 26.47
CA THR A 488 -13.96 -4.78 26.34
C THR A 488 -14.35 -4.18 24.99
N LYS A 489 -13.38 -3.60 24.27
CA LYS A 489 -13.56 -3.14 22.89
C LYS A 489 -13.36 -4.26 21.85
N LEU A 490 -13.09 -5.50 22.28
CA LEU A 490 -13.09 -6.63 21.37
C LEU A 490 -14.52 -7.01 20.98
N PRO A 491 -14.73 -7.42 19.72
CA PRO A 491 -16.04 -7.88 19.27
C PRO A 491 -16.49 -9.12 20.01
N LYS A 492 -17.79 -9.19 20.31
CA LYS A 492 -18.42 -10.41 20.79
C LYS A 492 -18.16 -11.56 19.80
N GLY A 493 -17.81 -12.74 20.32
CA GLY A 493 -17.50 -13.93 19.51
C GLY A 493 -16.05 -14.06 19.03
N THR A 494 -15.18 -13.11 19.35
CA THR A 494 -13.74 -13.21 19.05
C THR A 494 -13.10 -14.35 19.85
N PRO A 495 -12.39 -15.30 19.20
CA PRO A 495 -11.85 -16.51 19.84
C PRO A 495 -10.81 -16.25 20.93
N HIS A 496 -10.13 -15.11 20.83
CA HIS A 496 -9.08 -14.70 21.74
C HIS A 496 -9.60 -13.66 22.73
N ALA A 497 -10.91 -13.35 22.75
CA ALA A 497 -11.50 -12.41 23.70
C ALA A 497 -11.36 -12.88 25.15
N ALA A 498 -11.69 -14.14 25.43
CA ALA A 498 -11.53 -14.70 26.78
C ALA A 498 -10.07 -14.61 27.24
N GLY A 499 -9.13 -15.04 26.39
CA GLY A 499 -7.71 -14.94 26.73
C GLY A 499 -7.19 -13.49 26.80
N ALA A 500 -7.74 -12.56 26.02
CA ALA A 500 -7.40 -11.13 26.13
C ALA A 500 -7.91 -10.52 27.44
N LEU A 501 -9.11 -10.93 27.91
CA LEU A 501 -9.63 -10.56 29.24
C LEU A 501 -8.76 -11.15 30.35
N THR A 502 -8.39 -12.43 30.28
CA THR A 502 -7.47 -13.05 31.24
C THR A 502 -6.13 -12.32 31.29
N LEU A 503 -5.57 -11.98 30.14
CA LEU A 503 -4.32 -11.24 30.04
C LEU A 503 -4.45 -9.82 30.60
N HIS A 504 -5.58 -9.15 30.36
CA HIS A 504 -5.85 -7.84 30.95
C HIS A 504 -5.97 -7.91 32.48
N HIS A 505 -6.68 -8.91 33.00
CA HIS A 505 -6.83 -9.13 34.44
C HIS A 505 -5.48 -9.42 35.10
N TRP A 506 -4.67 -10.31 34.49
CA TRP A 506 -3.29 -10.54 34.92
C TRP A 506 -2.46 -9.24 34.94
N TRP A 507 -2.62 -8.39 33.92
CA TRP A 507 -1.92 -7.10 33.85
C TRP A 507 -2.36 -6.14 34.96
N THR A 508 -3.65 -6.14 35.33
CA THR A 508 -4.15 -5.32 36.46
C THR A 508 -3.68 -5.83 37.83
N GLN A 509 -3.27 -7.10 37.93
CA GLN A 509 -2.66 -7.69 39.13
C GLN A 509 -1.13 -7.54 39.17
N ARG A 510 -0.58 -6.59 38.40
CA ARG A 510 0.85 -6.29 38.41
C ARG A 510 1.30 -5.94 39.84
N PRO A 511 2.40 -6.53 40.35
CA PRO A 511 2.97 -6.08 41.61
C PRO A 511 3.38 -4.60 41.51
N THR A 512 2.96 -3.77 42.45
CA THR A 512 3.19 -2.32 42.40
C THR A 512 4.21 -1.82 43.41
N ASP A 513 4.57 -2.64 44.40
CA ASP A 513 5.48 -2.23 45.47
C ASP A 513 6.93 -2.69 45.20
N ALA A 514 7.89 -1.78 45.42
CA ALA A 514 9.32 -2.05 45.36
C ALA A 514 9.77 -3.06 46.44
N THR A 515 8.96 -3.27 47.49
CA THR A 515 9.18 -4.28 48.52
C THR A 515 8.78 -5.71 48.09
N THR A 516 8.10 -5.86 46.94
CA THR A 516 7.63 -7.16 46.47
C THR A 516 8.82 -8.08 46.19
N PRO A 517 8.85 -9.31 46.76
CA PRO A 517 9.95 -10.25 46.52
C PRO A 517 10.17 -10.54 45.03
N LEU A 518 11.43 -10.60 44.60
CA LEU A 518 11.84 -10.88 43.22
C LEU A 518 11.19 -12.16 42.66
N GLY A 519 10.98 -13.18 43.51
CA GLY A 519 10.30 -14.42 43.14
C GLY A 519 8.86 -14.21 42.66
N GLN A 520 8.12 -13.27 43.25
CA GLN A 520 6.76 -12.96 42.83
C GLN A 520 6.75 -12.22 41.48
N TRP A 521 7.70 -11.29 41.27
CA TRP A 521 7.91 -10.65 39.96
C TRP A 521 8.22 -11.66 38.86
N ARG A 522 9.11 -12.62 39.13
CA ARG A 522 9.45 -13.70 38.18
C ARG A 522 8.23 -14.57 37.86
N MET A 523 7.46 -14.97 38.88
CA MET A 523 6.26 -15.77 38.69
C MET A 523 5.19 -15.01 37.88
N TRP A 524 4.99 -13.73 38.18
CA TRP A 524 4.07 -12.87 37.44
C TRP A 524 4.48 -12.75 35.96
N LEU A 525 5.77 -12.58 35.65
CA LEU A 525 6.29 -12.53 34.28
C LEU A 525 6.10 -13.83 33.50
N ILE A 526 6.38 -14.98 34.13
CA ILE A 526 6.21 -16.31 33.51
C ILE A 526 4.73 -16.59 33.21
N THR A 527 3.86 -16.24 34.16
CA THR A 527 2.40 -16.31 33.99
C THR A 527 1.92 -15.42 32.85
N GLY A 528 2.40 -14.17 32.81
CA GLY A 528 2.11 -13.22 31.74
C GLY A 528 2.54 -13.68 30.36
N TRP A 529 3.75 -14.23 30.26
CA TRP A 529 4.24 -14.85 29.04
C TRP A 529 3.32 -15.98 28.58
N THR A 530 2.90 -16.84 29.50
CA THR A 530 2.02 -17.98 29.18
C THR A 530 0.68 -17.49 28.64
N HIS A 531 0.04 -16.54 29.31
CA HIS A 531 -1.18 -15.91 28.83
C HIS A 531 -0.99 -15.25 27.47
N TRP A 532 0.04 -14.41 27.30
CA TRP A 532 0.33 -13.74 26.04
C TRP A 532 0.60 -14.73 24.91
N HIS A 533 1.41 -15.74 25.15
CA HIS A 533 1.80 -16.74 24.16
C HIS A 533 0.60 -17.56 23.70
N ASN A 534 -0.31 -17.93 24.62
CA ASN A 534 -1.55 -18.64 24.30
C ASN A 534 -2.50 -17.77 23.48
N VAL A 535 -2.73 -16.52 23.89
CA VAL A 535 -3.56 -15.55 23.16
C VAL A 535 -2.99 -15.26 21.77
N TYR A 536 -1.68 -15.04 21.67
CA TYR A 536 -0.98 -14.81 20.41
C TYR A 536 -1.07 -16.02 19.48
N LYS A 537 -0.88 -17.24 20.00
CA LYS A 537 -1.05 -18.49 19.23
C LYS A 537 -2.48 -18.65 18.76
N CYS A 538 -3.47 -18.45 19.62
CA CYS A 538 -4.89 -18.51 19.29
C CYS A 538 -5.21 -17.53 18.15
N ARG A 539 -4.80 -16.27 18.29
CA ARG A 539 -4.98 -15.24 17.26
C ARG A 539 -4.27 -15.57 15.94
N ARG A 540 -3.06 -16.15 15.98
CA ARG A 540 -2.30 -16.54 14.78
C ARG A 540 -2.91 -17.77 14.08
N ARG A 541 -3.48 -18.71 14.84
CA ARG A 541 -4.08 -19.97 14.36
C ARG A 541 -5.58 -19.86 14.07
N TRP A 542 -6.19 -18.72 14.37
CA TRP A 542 -7.63 -18.50 14.28
C TRP A 542 -8.29 -18.99 13.00
N ARG A 543 -7.67 -18.86 11.82
CA ARG A 543 -8.24 -19.42 10.58
C ARG A 543 -8.46 -20.93 10.65
N THR A 544 -7.49 -21.65 11.21
CA THR A 544 -7.55 -23.11 11.42
C THR A 544 -8.48 -23.47 12.57
N THR A 545 -8.51 -22.65 13.63
CA THR A 545 -9.40 -22.86 14.80
C THR A 545 -10.87 -22.59 14.47
N ALA A 546 -11.18 -21.51 13.73
CA ALA A 546 -12.52 -21.18 13.25
C ALA A 546 -13.03 -22.25 12.27
N GLN A 547 -12.19 -22.72 11.35
CA GLN A 547 -12.51 -23.85 10.46
C GLN A 547 -12.77 -25.14 11.23
N GLY A 548 -11.98 -25.42 12.28
CA GLY A 548 -12.18 -26.59 13.15
C GLY A 548 -13.47 -26.54 13.95
N ILE A 549 -13.79 -25.39 14.57
CA ILE A 549 -15.03 -25.19 15.33
C ILE A 549 -16.25 -25.25 14.41
N PHE A 550 -16.17 -24.62 13.23
CA PHE A 550 -17.23 -24.68 12.23
C PHE A 550 -17.44 -26.11 11.71
N ALA A 551 -16.37 -26.82 11.36
CA ALA A 551 -16.46 -28.22 10.92
C ALA A 551 -17.03 -29.12 12.02
N GLN A 552 -16.70 -28.87 13.29
CA GLN A 552 -17.25 -29.59 14.43
C GLN A 552 -18.74 -29.31 14.61
N ARG A 553 -19.16 -28.03 14.59
CA ARG A 553 -20.60 -27.66 14.67
C ARG A 553 -21.41 -28.22 13.51
N TYR A 554 -20.92 -28.07 12.28
CA TYR A 554 -21.58 -28.59 11.09
C TYR A 554 -21.69 -30.13 11.13
N ARG A 555 -20.66 -30.84 11.62
CA ARG A 555 -20.71 -32.28 11.84
C ARG A 555 -21.72 -32.66 12.93
N THR A 556 -21.79 -31.90 14.02
CA THR A 556 -22.78 -32.10 15.08
C THR A 556 -24.20 -31.86 14.57
N GLU A 557 -24.44 -30.83 13.76
CA GLU A 557 -25.74 -30.54 13.15
C GLU A 557 -26.16 -31.61 12.14
N LEU A 558 -25.23 -32.07 11.28
CA LEU A 558 -25.49 -33.18 10.36
C LEU A 558 -25.79 -34.50 11.08
N PHE A 559 -25.13 -34.75 12.22
CA PHE A 559 -25.34 -35.93 13.04
C PHE A 559 -26.68 -35.87 13.79
N MET A 560 -27.02 -34.72 14.39
CA MET A 560 -28.28 -34.52 15.12
C MET A 560 -29.50 -34.42 14.19
N GLY A 561 -29.32 -33.92 12.96
CA GLY A 561 -30.39 -33.75 11.96
C GLY A 561 -30.72 -35.00 11.13
N LYS A 562 -30.21 -36.19 11.48
CA LYS A 562 -30.38 -37.45 10.72
C LYS A 562 -29.87 -37.41 9.26
N HIS A 563 -28.90 -36.55 8.95
CA HIS A 563 -28.24 -36.49 7.63
C HIS A 563 -26.96 -37.37 7.60
N THR A 564 -27.08 -38.62 8.04
CA THR A 564 -25.96 -39.55 8.28
C THR A 564 -25.08 -39.78 7.04
N ARG A 565 -25.67 -39.73 5.83
CA ARG A 565 -24.95 -39.92 4.56
C ARG A 565 -24.02 -38.75 4.23
N GLN A 566 -24.45 -37.50 4.47
CA GLN A 566 -23.62 -36.30 4.30
C GLN A 566 -22.60 -36.14 5.43
N PHE A 567 -22.90 -36.65 6.63
CA PHE A 567 -21.94 -36.73 7.73
C PHE A 567 -20.76 -37.65 7.38
N LEU A 568 -21.04 -38.87 6.89
CA LEU A 568 -20.01 -39.85 6.51
C LEU A 568 -19.12 -39.38 5.35
N GLN A 569 -19.69 -38.69 4.35
CA GLN A 569 -18.94 -38.08 3.23
C GLN A 569 -18.02 -36.92 3.62
N ASN A 570 -18.24 -36.29 4.79
CA ASN A 570 -17.41 -35.19 5.29
C ASN A 570 -16.42 -35.63 6.40
N ALA A 571 -16.51 -36.88 6.85
CA ALA A 571 -15.70 -37.45 7.94
C ALA A 571 -14.57 -38.37 7.42
N LEU A 572 -14.79 -39.05 6.29
CA LEU A 572 -13.80 -39.78 5.50
C LEU A 572 -13.19 -38.88 4.42
#